data_AF-A0A3B9F3B7-F1
#
_entry.id   AF-A0A3B9F3B7-F1
#
_cell.length_a   1.000
_cell.length_b   1.000
_cell.length_c   1.000
_cell.angle_alpha   90.00
_cell.angle_beta   90.00
_cell.angle_gamma   90.00
#
_symmetry.space_group_name_H-M   'P 1'
#
loop_
_entity.id
_entity.type
_entity.pdbx_description
1 polymer ?
#
loop_
_entity_poly.entity_id
_entity_poly.type
_entity_poly.pdbx_seq_one_letter_code
_entity_poly.pdbx_strand_id
1 'polypeptide(L)' 'GGDLIDSPGIREFQLDDLTDKEILSGFREFKPFIGQCKFRNCAHINEPNCAIKQAVESGEIHTQRYQNYLNLIS' A
#
# COMPACT_ATOMS: atom_id res chain seq x y z
N GLY A 1 32.68 0.50 -18.46
CA GLY A 1 31.84 -0.62 -18.92
C GLY A 1 30.77 -0.86 -17.88
N GLY A 2 29.53 -1.06 -18.29
CA GLY A 2 28.42 -1.39 -17.40
C GLY A 2 28.02 -2.85 -17.60
N ASP A 3 27.67 -3.52 -16.52
CA ASP A 3 27.15 -4.89 -16.52
C ASP A 3 25.63 -4.83 -16.65
N LEU A 4 25.06 -5.62 -17.58
CA LEU A 4 23.62 -5.68 -17.82
C LEU A 4 23.10 -7.02 -17.30
N ILE A 5 22.27 -6.97 -16.26
CA ILE A 5 21.58 -8.14 -15.75
C ILE A 5 20.23 -8.23 -16.44
N ASP A 6 20.05 -9.28 -17.24
CA ASP A 6 18.77 -9.65 -17.86
C ASP A 6 18.09 -10.70 -16.97
N SER A 7 16.98 -10.33 -16.31
CA SER A 7 16.22 -11.24 -15.46
C SER A 7 15.04 -11.84 -16.23
N PRO A 8 14.86 -13.17 -16.27
CA PRO A 8 13.68 -13.78 -16.87
C PRO A 8 12.41 -13.29 -16.15
N GLY A 9 11.32 -13.12 -16.90
CA GLY A 9 10.07 -12.53 -16.40
C GLY A 9 9.54 -13.26 -15.16
N ILE A 10 9.59 -12.58 -14.01
CA ILE A 10 9.05 -13.09 -12.75
C ILE A 10 7.53 -13.18 -12.88
N ARG A 11 6.99 -14.39 -12.71
CA ARG A 11 5.55 -14.68 -12.80
C ARG A 11 4.86 -14.77 -11.44
N GLU A 12 5.63 -14.99 -10.38
CA GLU A 12 5.12 -15.22 -9.04
C GLU A 12 5.99 -14.44 -8.05
N PHE A 13 5.37 -13.49 -7.33
CA PHE A 13 5.99 -12.75 -6.23
C PHE A 13 5.35 -13.26 -4.94
N GLN A 14 6.14 -13.87 -4.06
CA GLN A 14 5.68 -14.20 -2.71
C GLN A 14 5.95 -12.99 -1.81
N LEU A 15 4.88 -12.47 -1.21
CA LEU A 15 4.92 -11.37 -0.25
C LEU A 15 4.71 -11.88 1.19
N ASP A 16 4.83 -13.20 1.40
CA ASP A 16 4.51 -13.91 2.65
C ASP A 16 5.25 -13.36 3.89
N ASP A 17 6.43 -12.76 3.71
CA ASP A 17 7.24 -12.21 4.80
C ASP A 17 6.96 -10.71 5.09
N LEU A 18 6.08 -10.07 4.33
CA LEU A 18 5.79 -8.64 4.50
C LEU A 18 4.63 -8.42 5.46
N THR A 19 4.87 -7.61 6.49
CA THR A 19 3.80 -7.11 7.36
C THR A 19 2.97 -6.03 6.66
N ASP A 20 1.74 -5.79 7.13
CA ASP A 20 0.85 -4.74 6.60
C ASP A 20 1.55 -3.37 6.53
N LYS A 21 2.39 -3.07 7.53
CA LYS A 21 3.17 -1.82 7.61
C LYS A 21 4.23 -1.73 6.51
N GLU A 22 4.88 -2.83 6.18
CA GLU A 22 5.88 -2.88 5.10
C GLU A 22 5.20 -2.70 3.74
N ILE A 23 4.07 -3.39 3.53
CA ILE A 23 3.24 -3.23 2.33
C ILE A 23 2.80 -1.77 2.21
N LEU A 24 2.24 -1.19 3.28
CA LEU A 24 1.81 0.22 3.35
C LEU A 24 2.96 1.20 3.02
N SER A 25 4.16 0.96 3.56
CA SER A 25 5.35 1.76 3.29
C SER A 25 5.80 1.73 1.82
N GLY A 26 5.52 0.62 1.13
CA GLY A 26 5.73 0.47 -0.32
C GLY A 26 4.84 1.38 -1.18
N PHE A 27 3.69 1.81 -0.66
CA PHE A 27 2.80 2.77 -1.34
C PHE A 27 3.19 4.21 -0.99
N ARG A 28 3.97 4.85 -1.87
CA ARG A 28 4.39 6.26 -1.70
C ARG A 28 3.23 7.24 -1.50
N GLU A 29 2.09 6.98 -2.12
CA GLU A 29 0.87 7.80 -2.01
C GLU A 29 0.30 7.78 -0.60
N PHE A 30 0.56 6.74 0.17
CA PHE A 30 0.00 6.58 1.51
C PHE A 30 0.81 7.35 2.54
N LYS A 31 2.14 7.50 2.33
CA LYS A 31 3.08 8.18 3.24
C LYS A 31 2.55 9.48 3.86
N PRO A 32 2.00 10.46 3.11
CA PRO A 32 1.49 11.69 3.70
C PRO A 32 0.30 11.48 4.66
N PHE A 33 -0.46 10.40 4.50
CA PHE A 33 -1.65 10.09 5.30
C PHE A 33 -1.37 9.11 6.46
N ILE A 34 -0.19 8.47 6.47
CA ILE A 34 0.22 7.59 7.58
C ILE A 34 0.31 8.43 8.86
N GLY A 35 -0.37 7.97 9.92
CA GLY A 35 -0.43 8.68 11.20
C GLY A 35 -1.46 9.80 11.28
N GLN A 36 -2.14 10.15 10.18
CA GLN A 36 -3.31 11.04 10.20
C GLN A 36 -4.62 10.33 10.54
N CYS A 37 -4.59 8.99 10.63
CA CYS A 37 -5.76 8.22 11.03
C CYS A 37 -6.10 8.46 12.49
N LYS A 38 -7.40 8.43 12.82
CA LYS A 38 -7.89 8.58 14.20
C LYS A 38 -7.30 7.54 15.16
N PHE A 39 -7.06 6.33 14.65
CA PHE A 39 -6.50 5.22 15.41
C PHE A 39 -5.05 4.98 15.04
N ARG A 40 -4.20 4.71 16.05
CA ARG A 40 -2.78 4.37 15.85
C ARG A 40 -2.57 2.98 15.26
N ASN A 41 -3.51 2.07 15.46
CA ASN A 41 -3.49 0.70 14.92
C ASN A 41 -4.49 0.55 13.77
N CYS A 42 -4.59 1.59 12.93
CA CYS A 42 -5.49 1.55 11.79
C CYS A 42 -4.98 0.52 10.77
N ALA A 43 -5.78 -0.50 10.48
CA ALA A 43 -5.54 -1.47 9.40
C ALA A 43 -5.89 -0.88 8.02
N HIS A 44 -6.57 0.26 7.98
CA HIS A 44 -7.02 0.95 6.76
C HIS A 44 -8.02 0.15 5.90
N ILE A 45 -8.61 -0.93 6.44
CA ILE A 45 -9.56 -1.81 5.71
C ILE A 45 -11.01 -1.32 5.89
N ASN A 46 -11.52 -1.36 7.13
CA ASN A 46 -12.93 -1.06 7.41
C ASN A 46 -13.15 -0.12 8.59
N GLU A 47 -12.12 0.64 8.96
CA GLU A 47 -12.23 1.53 10.10
C GLU A 47 -12.92 2.86 9.76
N PRO A 48 -13.73 3.39 10.71
CA PRO A 48 -14.33 4.70 10.57
C PRO A 48 -13.27 5.79 10.78
N ASN A 49 -13.28 6.83 9.93
CA ASN A 49 -12.31 7.95 9.97
C ASN A 49 -10.86 7.55 9.68
N CYS A 50 -10.65 6.73 8.65
CA CYS A 50 -9.34 6.43 8.09
C CYS A 50 -8.92 7.53 7.10
N ALA A 51 -7.78 8.18 7.33
CA ALA A 51 -7.24 9.22 6.45
C ALA A 51 -6.96 8.71 5.03
N ILE A 52 -6.54 7.44 4.89
CA ILE A 52 -6.34 6.81 3.57
C ILE A 52 -7.67 6.71 2.81
N LYS A 53 -8.76 6.30 3.46
CA LYS A 53 -10.08 6.25 2.81
C LYS A 53 -10.55 7.64 2.41
N GLN A 54 -10.38 8.63 3.28
CA GLN A 54 -10.73 10.02 2.96
C GLN A 54 -9.92 10.55 1.78
N ALA A 55 -8.64 10.22 1.69
CA ALA A 55 -7.78 10.58 0.57
C ALA A 55 -8.19 9.86 -0.73
N VAL A 56 -8.69 8.62 -0.65
CA VAL A 56 -9.30 7.92 -1.80
C VAL A 56 -10.59 8.60 -2.24
N GLU A 57 -11.48 8.94 -1.30
CA GLU A 57 -12.73 9.66 -1.59
C GLU A 57 -12.49 11.07 -2.15
N SER A 58 -11.42 11.73 -1.70
CA SER A 58 -11.03 13.07 -2.16
C SER A 58 -10.23 13.04 -3.48
N GLY A 59 -9.86 11.85 -3.97
CA GLY A 59 -9.10 11.66 -5.20
C GLY A 59 -7.58 11.89 -5.08
N GLU A 60 -7.04 12.08 -3.87
CA GLU A 60 -5.60 12.16 -3.62
C GLU A 60 -4.91 10.79 -3.78
N ILE A 61 -5.63 9.71 -3.48
CA ILE A 61 -5.20 8.33 -3.73
C ILE A 61 -6.11 7.72 -4.78
N HIS A 62 -5.52 7.11 -5.81
CA HIS A 62 -6.30 6.43 -6.82
C HIS A 62 -6.99 5.18 -6.25
N THR A 63 -8.29 5.01 -6.49
CA THR A 63 -9.08 3.88 -5.96
C THR A 63 -8.48 2.52 -6.32
N GLN A 64 -7.89 2.41 -7.52
CA GLN A 64 -7.20 1.19 -7.95
C GLN A 64 -5.98 0.85 -7.06
N ARG A 65 -5.25 1.86 -6.57
CA ARG A 65 -4.09 1.67 -5.69
C ARG A 65 -4.53 1.19 -4.32
N TYR A 66 -5.62 1.74 -3.80
CA TYR A 66 -6.26 1.26 -2.58
C TYR A 66 -6.79 -0.18 -2.72
N GLN A 67 -7.45 -0.52 -3.83
CA GLN A 67 -7.86 -1.90 -4.10
C GLN A 67 -6.67 -2.85 -4.20
N ASN A 68 -5.58 -2.46 -4.86
CA ASN A 68 -4.36 -3.27 -4.90
C ASN A 68 -3.81 -3.50 -3.49
N TYR A 69 -3.75 -2.47 -2.66
CA TYR A 69 -3.35 -2.63 -1.25
C TYR A 69 -4.23 -3.67 -0.55
N LEU A 70 -5.56 -3.56 -0.65
CA LEU A 70 -6.49 -4.54 -0.06
C LEU A 70 -6.25 -5.97 -0.57
N ASN A 71 -5.95 -6.16 -1.85
CA ASN A 71 -5.64 -7.49 -2.40
C ASN A 71 -4.32 -8.08 -1.86
N LEU A 72 -3.37 -7.24 -1.42
CA LEU A 72 -2.07 -7.71 -0.91
C LEU A 72 -2.12 -8.07 0.57
N ILE A 73 -3.04 -7.48 1.34
CA ILE A 73 -3.23 -7.75 2.77
C ILE A 73 -4.39 -8.70 3.08
N SER A 74 -5.12 -9.16 2.05
CA SER A 74 -6.29 -10.05 2.20
C SER A 74 -5.93 -11.52 2.26
#